data_AF-A0A2H9Q7S1-F1
#
_entry.id   AF-A0A2H9Q7S1-F1
#
_cell.length_a   1.000
_cell.length_b   1.000
_cell.length_c   1.000
_cell.angle_alpha   90.00
_cell.angle_beta   90.00
_cell.angle_gamma   90.00
#
_symmetry.space_group_name_H-M   'P 1'
#
loop_
_entity.id
_entity.type
_entity.pdbx_description
1 polymer ?
#
loop_
_entity_poly.entity_id
_entity_poly.type
_entity_poly.pdbx_seq_one_letter_code
_entity_poly.pdbx_strand_id
1 'polypeptide(L)'
;MRKMKKKGQYAPTQGYGESFIPLILIVVLGLFIAGKFGYIDLHSVPVIGSLFPAPYIKVVTVGRASPQFEYLIKSENMQVAGIAYAGSISPDAVVPGALNNFDIIVLQGSTTCDRTARKAIAERVKVGGKLVVIGDACTRVTDDPNALGWDIGIGLLGDVMPVRYGGVLMHEKTGESRVYADGKFKIIDPDHVMFNGITNFAFSGTLTNVFPNSNANVLA
;
A
#
# COMPACT_ATOMS: atom_id res chain seq x y z
N MET A 1 59.06 13.74 -76.62
CA MET A 1 57.95 14.25 -75.78
C MET A 1 57.23 13.09 -75.10
N ARG A 2 57.37 12.91 -73.79
CA ARG A 2 56.67 11.87 -73.00
C ARG A 2 55.97 12.57 -71.83
N LYS A 3 54.64 12.69 -71.87
CA LYS A 3 53.81 13.28 -70.80
C LYS A 3 53.74 12.31 -69.63
N MET A 4 54.30 12.69 -68.47
CA MET A 4 54.07 11.97 -67.21
C MET A 4 52.66 12.27 -66.69
N LYS A 5 51.88 11.22 -66.40
CA LYS A 5 50.59 11.31 -65.71
C LYS A 5 50.83 11.51 -64.21
N LYS A 6 50.26 12.58 -63.63
CA LYS A 6 50.21 12.82 -62.18
C LYS A 6 49.38 11.72 -61.50
N LYS A 7 49.93 11.13 -60.44
CA LYS A 7 49.25 10.18 -59.54
C LYS A 7 48.18 10.93 -58.73
N GLY A 8 46.97 10.37 -58.66
CA GLY A 8 45.89 10.88 -57.83
C GLY A 8 46.22 10.74 -56.35
N GLN A 9 46.01 11.82 -55.60
CA GLN A 9 45.97 11.82 -54.14
C GLN A 9 44.69 11.12 -53.69
N TYR A 10 44.83 10.06 -52.88
CA TYR A 10 43.73 9.56 -52.08
C TYR A 10 43.46 10.58 -50.97
N ALA A 11 42.26 11.17 -50.99
CA ALA A 11 41.74 11.88 -49.83
C ALA A 11 41.34 10.83 -48.77
N PRO A 12 41.75 10.96 -47.50
CA PRO A 12 41.17 10.15 -46.43
C PRO A 12 39.74 10.64 -46.23
N THR A 13 38.76 9.79 -46.51
CA THR A 13 37.40 9.98 -45.99
C THR A 13 37.47 9.90 -44.47
N GLN A 14 37.44 11.06 -43.81
CA GLN A 14 37.30 11.16 -42.36
C GLN A 14 35.98 10.50 -41.96
N GLY A 15 36.08 9.31 -41.38
CA GLY A 15 34.96 8.59 -40.79
C GLY A 15 34.50 9.28 -39.51
N TYR A 16 33.70 10.33 -39.64
CA TYR A 16 32.98 10.96 -38.53
C TYR A 16 31.90 10.03 -37.90
N GLY A 17 31.72 8.82 -38.41
CA GLY A 17 30.72 7.86 -37.94
C GLY A 17 31.13 7.00 -36.73
N GLU A 18 32.43 6.86 -36.42
CA GLU A 18 32.89 5.97 -35.33
C GLU A 18 32.91 6.62 -33.95
N SER A 19 32.90 7.96 -33.87
CA SER A 19 33.00 8.68 -32.58
C SER A 19 31.65 8.94 -31.90
N PHE A 20 30.54 8.63 -32.58
CA PHE A 20 29.19 8.91 -32.07
C PHE A 20 28.63 7.79 -31.18
N ILE A 21 29.06 6.55 -31.43
CA ILE A 21 28.58 5.35 -30.71
C ILE A 21 28.88 5.41 -29.19
N PRO A 22 30.08 5.79 -28.73
CA PRO A 22 30.37 5.87 -27.29
C PRO A 22 29.53 6.94 -26.59
N LEU A 23 29.26 8.05 -27.28
CA LEU A 23 28.52 9.19 -26.72
C LEU A 23 27.04 8.84 -26.54
N ILE A 24 26.44 8.12 -27.48
CA ILE A 24 25.08 7.57 -27.34
C ILE A 24 25.00 6.62 -26.14
N LEU A 25 25.99 5.73 -25.96
CA LEU A 25 26.02 4.80 -24.82
C LEU A 25 26.08 5.51 -23.47
N ILE A 26 26.87 6.58 -23.35
CA ILE A 26 26.95 7.38 -22.11
C ILE A 26 25.62 8.08 -21.82
N VAL A 27 24.96 8.64 -22.84
CA VAL A 27 23.64 9.27 -22.69
C VAL A 27 22.59 8.25 -22.26
N VAL A 28 22.59 7.06 -22.88
CA VAL A 28 21.68 5.96 -22.51
C VAL A 28 21.94 5.53 -21.05
N LEU A 29 23.20 5.32 -20.66
CA LEU A 29 23.56 4.95 -19.28
C LEU A 29 23.14 6.04 -18.27
N GLY A 30 23.34 7.31 -18.61
CA GLY A 30 22.91 8.45 -17.78
C GLY A 30 21.40 8.48 -17.57
N LEU A 31 20.62 8.23 -18.62
CA LEU A 31 19.16 8.09 -18.53
C LEU A 31 18.74 6.90 -17.65
N PHE A 32 19.43 5.76 -17.75
CA PHE A 32 19.19 4.60 -16.87
C PHE A 32 19.47 4.92 -15.40
N ILE A 33 20.57 5.61 -15.11
CA ILE A 33 20.93 6.01 -13.75
C ILE A 33 19.90 7.02 -13.22
N ALA A 34 19.58 8.07 -13.99
CA ALA A 34 18.61 9.09 -13.60
C ALA A 34 17.21 8.51 -13.34
N GLY A 35 16.76 7.57 -14.17
CA GLY A 35 15.49 6.88 -13.95
C GLY A 35 15.49 5.93 -12.76
N LYS A 36 16.59 5.21 -12.48
CA LYS A 36 16.72 4.38 -11.25
C LYS A 36 16.57 5.20 -9.96
N PHE A 37 17.00 6.46 -9.99
CA PHE A 37 16.88 7.38 -8.85
C PHE A 37 15.60 8.23 -8.88
N GLY A 38 14.68 7.99 -9.82
CA GLY A 38 13.38 8.68 -9.87
C GLY A 38 13.41 10.12 -10.39
N TYR A 39 14.50 10.57 -11.01
CA TYR A 39 14.58 11.92 -11.58
C TYR A 39 13.86 12.06 -12.93
N ILE A 40 13.61 10.93 -13.60
CA ILE A 40 12.93 10.87 -14.90
C ILE A 40 11.89 9.76 -14.82
N ASP A 41 10.65 10.07 -15.19
CA ASP A 41 9.57 9.09 -15.26
C ASP A 41 9.71 8.20 -16.51
N LEU A 42 10.44 7.09 -16.33
CA LEU A 42 10.69 6.10 -17.39
C LEU A 42 9.43 5.32 -17.81
N HIS A 43 8.28 5.49 -17.14
CA HIS A 43 7.02 4.80 -17.48
C HIS A 43 6.47 5.21 -18.86
N SER A 44 6.87 6.36 -19.38
CA SER A 44 6.47 6.86 -20.70
C SER A 44 7.25 6.25 -21.88
N VAL A 45 8.24 5.38 -21.61
CA VAL A 45 9.08 4.72 -22.64
C VAL A 45 8.69 3.24 -22.78
N PRO A 46 8.00 2.83 -23.87
CA PRO A 46 7.38 1.51 -24.02
C PRO A 46 8.31 0.30 -23.90
N VAL A 47 9.61 0.48 -24.17
CA VAL A 47 10.60 -0.62 -24.21
C VAL A 47 11.33 -0.78 -22.86
N ILE A 48 11.38 0.26 -22.03
CA ILE A 48 12.10 0.23 -20.74
C ILE A 48 11.14 -0.14 -19.59
N GLY A 49 9.85 0.24 -19.69
CA GLY A 49 8.83 -0.10 -18.70
C GLY A 49 8.59 -1.61 -18.51
N SER A 50 8.92 -2.45 -19.50
CA SER A 50 8.80 -3.91 -19.39
C SER A 50 9.98 -4.59 -18.70
N LEU A 51 11.13 -3.92 -18.57
CA LEU A 51 12.34 -4.46 -17.94
C LEU A 51 12.39 -4.22 -16.44
N PHE A 52 11.59 -3.27 -15.95
CA PHE A 52 11.47 -2.95 -14.53
C PHE A 52 9.99 -2.92 -14.15
N PRO A 53 9.40 -4.08 -13.78
CA PRO A 53 8.05 -4.07 -13.23
C PRO A 53 8.00 -3.06 -12.09
N ALA A 54 6.99 -2.18 -12.11
CA ALA A 54 6.77 -1.20 -11.06
C ALA A 54 6.84 -1.90 -9.69
N PRO A 55 7.45 -1.29 -8.66
CA PRO A 55 7.47 -1.88 -7.33
C PRO A 55 6.02 -2.17 -6.90
N TYR A 56 5.68 -3.45 -6.81
CA TYR A 56 4.34 -3.86 -6.43
C TYR A 56 4.10 -3.56 -4.95
N ILE A 57 3.04 -2.85 -4.64
CA ILE A 57 2.54 -2.68 -3.28
C ILE A 57 1.92 -4.02 -2.87
N LYS A 58 2.56 -4.70 -1.93
CA LYS A 58 2.11 -6.01 -1.45
C LYS A 58 1.10 -5.85 -0.32
N VAL A 59 -0.10 -6.35 -0.53
CA VAL A 59 -1.22 -6.23 0.40
C VAL A 59 -1.61 -7.60 0.93
N VAL A 60 -1.81 -7.71 2.25
CA VAL A 60 -2.33 -8.92 2.89
C VAL A 60 -3.52 -8.58 3.79
N THR A 61 -4.50 -9.47 3.87
CA THR A 61 -5.57 -9.39 4.86
C THR A 61 -5.28 -10.31 6.03
N VAL A 62 -5.33 -9.81 7.27
CA VAL A 62 -5.37 -10.65 8.47
C VAL A 62 -6.83 -10.80 8.90
N GLY A 63 -7.30 -12.05 8.98
CA GLY A 63 -8.70 -12.39 9.19
C GLY A 63 -9.34 -12.92 7.90
N ARG A 64 -10.53 -12.39 7.55
CA ARG A 64 -11.30 -12.81 6.38
C ARG A 64 -11.69 -11.59 5.56
N ALA A 65 -11.10 -11.47 4.37
CA ALA A 65 -11.54 -10.49 3.39
C ALA A 65 -13.02 -10.68 3.03
N SER A 66 -13.76 -9.59 2.86
CA SER A 66 -15.11 -9.69 2.30
C SER A 66 -15.01 -10.03 0.80
N PRO A 67 -16.00 -10.76 0.22
CA PRO A 67 -16.00 -11.06 -1.20
C PRO A 67 -15.90 -9.82 -2.09
N GLN A 68 -16.52 -8.71 -1.69
CA GLN A 68 -16.48 -7.44 -2.40
C GLN A 68 -15.08 -6.81 -2.36
N PHE A 69 -14.42 -6.84 -1.20
CA PHE A 69 -13.05 -6.36 -1.06
C PHE A 69 -12.09 -7.21 -1.91
N GLU A 70 -12.22 -8.54 -1.83
CA GLU A 70 -11.39 -9.47 -2.58
C GLU A 70 -11.57 -9.30 -4.10
N TYR A 71 -12.81 -9.12 -4.57
CA TYR A 71 -13.11 -8.82 -5.97
C TYR A 71 -12.45 -7.51 -6.43
N LEU A 72 -12.58 -6.45 -5.63
CA LEU A 72 -12.02 -5.13 -5.96
C LEU A 72 -10.49 -5.16 -5.98
N ILE A 73 -9.86 -5.68 -4.92
CA ILE A 73 -8.39 -5.65 -4.75
C ILE A 73 -7.68 -6.56 -5.75
N LYS A 74 -8.34 -7.61 -6.24
CA LYS A 74 -7.82 -8.50 -7.29
C LYS A 74 -8.14 -8.05 -8.71
N SER A 75 -8.93 -6.99 -8.88
CA SER A 75 -9.30 -6.49 -10.21
C SER A 75 -8.08 -6.07 -11.04
N GLU A 76 -8.21 -6.15 -12.36
CA GLU A 76 -7.15 -5.76 -13.30
C GLU A 76 -6.68 -4.32 -13.07
N ASN A 77 -7.62 -3.40 -12.80
CA ASN A 77 -7.30 -2.00 -12.51
C ASN A 77 -6.34 -1.86 -11.30
N MET A 78 -6.54 -2.65 -10.24
CA MET A 78 -5.65 -2.62 -9.08
C MET A 78 -4.28 -3.23 -9.40
N GLN A 79 -4.24 -4.30 -10.19
CA GLN A 79 -2.98 -4.92 -10.62
C GLN A 79 -2.16 -3.97 -11.52
N VAL A 80 -2.81 -3.29 -12.46
CA VAL A 80 -2.20 -2.27 -13.33
C VAL A 80 -1.71 -1.07 -12.51
N ALA A 81 -2.42 -0.73 -11.43
CA ALA A 81 -1.96 0.26 -10.45
C ALA A 81 -0.81 -0.23 -9.55
N GLY A 82 -0.30 -1.44 -9.78
CA GLY A 82 0.84 -2.00 -9.06
C GLY A 82 0.48 -2.65 -7.71
N ILE A 83 -0.78 -3.00 -7.46
CA ILE A 83 -1.19 -3.66 -6.22
C ILE A 83 -1.14 -5.19 -6.38
N ALA A 84 -0.37 -5.85 -5.52
CA ALA A 84 -0.28 -7.30 -5.44
C ALA A 84 -0.94 -7.81 -4.16
N TYR A 85 -2.14 -8.35 -4.27
CA TYR A 85 -2.86 -8.94 -3.14
C TYR A 85 -2.46 -10.39 -2.89
N ALA A 86 -1.90 -10.68 -1.72
CA ALA A 86 -1.41 -12.00 -1.32
C ALA A 86 -2.47 -12.91 -0.70
N GLY A 87 -3.71 -12.43 -0.54
CA GLY A 87 -4.79 -13.18 0.07
C GLY A 87 -5.01 -12.86 1.55
N SER A 88 -5.76 -13.74 2.20
CA SER A 88 -6.07 -13.66 3.63
C SER A 88 -5.24 -14.67 4.42
N ILE A 89 -4.73 -14.26 5.58
CA ILE A 89 -4.07 -15.12 6.56
C ILE A 89 -4.90 -15.15 7.86
N SER A 90 -5.01 -16.32 8.48
CA SER A 90 -5.64 -16.43 9.80
C SER A 90 -4.86 -15.62 10.83
N PRO A 91 -5.51 -14.89 11.76
CA PRO A 91 -4.81 -14.21 12.86
C PRO A 91 -3.86 -15.12 13.62
N ASP A 92 -4.24 -16.39 13.85
CA ASP A 92 -3.44 -17.37 14.60
C ASP A 92 -2.17 -17.81 13.85
N ALA A 93 -2.09 -17.55 12.54
CA ALA A 93 -0.89 -17.82 11.73
C ALA A 93 0.05 -16.60 11.67
N VAL A 94 -0.31 -15.48 12.29
CA VAL A 94 0.51 -14.27 12.33
C VAL A 94 1.53 -14.37 13.46
N VAL A 95 2.73 -14.80 13.09
CA VAL A 95 3.91 -14.85 13.97
C VAL A 95 4.90 -13.71 13.66
N PRO A 96 5.85 -13.40 14.56
CA PRO A 96 6.89 -12.40 14.28
C PRO A 96 7.59 -12.66 12.94
N GLY A 97 7.70 -11.62 12.12
CA GLY A 97 8.32 -11.69 10.79
C GLY A 97 7.40 -12.16 9.65
N ALA A 98 6.25 -12.77 9.94
CA ALA A 98 5.30 -13.24 8.90
C ALA A 98 4.82 -12.09 7.98
N LEU A 99 4.80 -10.86 8.50
CA LEU A 99 4.28 -9.69 7.80
C LEU A 99 5.37 -8.81 7.14
N ASN A 100 6.64 -9.20 7.21
CA ASN A 100 7.78 -8.37 6.75
C ASN A 100 7.76 -8.06 5.26
N ASN A 101 7.17 -8.95 4.46
CA ASN A 101 7.13 -8.82 3.00
C ASN A 101 5.89 -8.07 2.48
N PHE A 102 5.03 -7.55 3.36
CA PHE A 102 3.83 -6.81 2.98
C PHE A 102 3.97 -5.34 3.32
N ASP A 103 3.56 -4.47 2.41
CA ASP A 103 3.57 -3.02 2.56
C ASP A 103 2.33 -2.54 3.31
N ILE A 104 1.19 -3.17 3.03
CA ILE A 104 -0.11 -2.83 3.64
C ILE A 104 -0.72 -4.09 4.25
N ILE A 105 -1.10 -3.97 5.52
CA ILE A 105 -1.88 -4.97 6.24
C ILE A 105 -3.31 -4.47 6.37
N VAL A 106 -4.29 -5.29 5.99
CA VAL A 106 -5.71 -5.02 6.15
C VAL A 106 -6.27 -5.94 7.22
N LEU A 107 -6.81 -5.41 8.31
CA LEU A 107 -7.53 -6.18 9.32
C LEU A 107 -9.02 -6.17 8.96
N GLN A 108 -9.58 -7.35 8.67
CA GLN A 108 -10.98 -7.47 8.30
C GLN A 108 -11.55 -8.83 8.70
N GLY A 109 -12.83 -8.88 9.07
CA GLY A 109 -13.60 -10.13 9.17
C GLY A 109 -13.23 -11.08 10.30
N SER A 110 -12.27 -10.72 11.16
CA SER A 110 -12.02 -11.40 12.43
C SER A 110 -11.98 -10.41 13.57
N THR A 111 -12.93 -10.52 14.51
CA THR A 111 -12.97 -9.67 15.71
C THR A 111 -11.87 -10.01 16.71
N THR A 112 -11.38 -11.25 16.67
CA THR A 112 -10.47 -11.81 17.67
C THR A 112 -9.10 -12.04 17.07
N CYS A 113 -8.07 -11.55 17.75
CA CYS A 113 -6.67 -11.76 17.40
C CYS A 113 -5.89 -11.95 18.71
N ASP A 114 -5.03 -12.97 18.75
CA ASP A 114 -4.19 -13.20 19.92
C ASP A 114 -3.15 -12.06 20.11
N ARG A 115 -2.47 -12.08 21.25
CA ARG A 115 -1.48 -11.05 21.59
C ARG A 115 -0.25 -11.11 20.67
N THR A 116 0.10 -12.28 20.17
CA THR A 116 1.25 -12.48 19.27
C THR A 116 1.00 -11.80 17.94
N ALA A 117 -0.15 -12.04 17.32
CA ALA A 117 -0.59 -11.43 16.09
C ALA A 117 -0.68 -9.92 16.21
N ARG A 118 -1.34 -9.41 17.27
CA ARG A 118 -1.45 -7.97 17.55
C ARG A 118 -0.07 -7.31 17.65
N LYS A 119 0.86 -7.92 18.39
CA LYS A 119 2.22 -7.44 18.54
C LYS A 119 2.96 -7.43 17.21
N ALA A 120 2.91 -8.51 16.44
CA ALA A 120 3.57 -8.60 15.13
C ALA A 120 3.02 -7.56 14.13
N ILE A 121 1.72 -7.31 14.13
CA ILE A 121 1.09 -6.26 13.33
C ILE A 121 1.60 -4.88 13.77
N ALA A 122 1.54 -4.57 15.07
CA ALA A 122 1.99 -3.30 15.61
C ALA A 122 3.48 -3.03 15.31
N GLU A 123 4.34 -4.04 15.48
CA GLU A 123 5.76 -3.96 15.15
C GLU A 123 5.98 -3.69 13.66
N ARG A 124 5.26 -4.37 12.77
CA ARG A 124 5.36 -4.13 11.33
C ARG A 124 4.99 -2.70 10.94
N VAL A 125 4.00 -2.11 11.60
CA VAL A 125 3.58 -0.71 11.37
C VAL A 125 4.62 0.27 11.94
N LYS A 126 5.16 0.00 13.13
CA LYS A 126 6.22 0.83 13.75
C LYS A 126 7.47 0.93 12.88
N VAL A 127 7.78 -0.08 12.06
CA VAL A 127 8.90 -0.05 11.09
C VAL A 127 8.50 0.45 9.69
N GLY A 128 7.36 1.13 9.56
CA GLY A 128 6.95 1.85 8.34
C GLY A 128 5.88 1.14 7.49
N GLY A 129 5.41 -0.04 7.91
CA GLY A 129 4.27 -0.71 7.27
C GLY A 129 2.98 0.09 7.44
N LYS A 130 2.02 -0.13 6.54
CA LYS A 130 0.72 0.54 6.61
C LYS A 130 -0.34 -0.41 7.13
N LEU A 131 -1.32 0.16 7.83
CA LEU A 131 -2.42 -0.58 8.44
C LEU A 131 -3.75 0.04 8.03
N VAL A 132 -4.66 -0.80 7.57
CA VAL A 132 -6.07 -0.47 7.37
C VAL A 132 -6.88 -1.40 8.25
N VAL A 133 -7.82 -0.85 9.02
CA VAL A 133 -8.71 -1.63 9.88
C VAL A 133 -10.13 -1.39 9.42
N ILE A 134 -10.86 -2.47 9.17
CA ILE A 134 -12.25 -2.40 8.74
C ILE A 134 -13.14 -2.94 9.85
N GLY A 135 -14.09 -2.12 10.31
CA GLY A 135 -15.02 -2.48 11.38
C GLY A 135 -14.30 -2.66 12.72
N ASP A 136 -14.59 -3.76 13.42
CA ASP A 136 -14.03 -4.09 14.72
C ASP A 136 -13.02 -5.24 14.69
N ALA A 137 -12.29 -5.36 13.58
CA ALA A 137 -11.28 -6.39 13.41
C ALA A 137 -10.20 -6.30 14.50
N CYS A 138 -9.81 -7.45 15.07
CA CYS A 138 -8.84 -7.57 16.16
C CYS A 138 -9.15 -6.70 17.40
N THR A 139 -10.41 -6.41 17.72
CA THR A 139 -10.77 -5.70 18.97
C THR A 139 -10.79 -6.63 20.19
N ARG A 140 -10.97 -7.95 20.03
CA ARG A 140 -10.94 -8.94 21.11
C ARG A 140 -9.64 -9.74 21.16
N VAL A 141 -9.24 -10.20 22.34
CA VAL A 141 -8.11 -11.12 22.53
C VAL A 141 -8.63 -12.52 22.87
N THR A 142 -7.89 -13.55 22.45
CA THR A 142 -8.29 -14.95 22.62
C THR A 142 -8.21 -15.41 24.08
N ASP A 143 -7.29 -14.86 24.86
CA ASP A 143 -6.97 -15.28 26.24
C ASP A 143 -7.79 -14.56 27.31
N ASP A 144 -8.45 -13.45 26.97
CA ASP A 144 -9.31 -12.69 27.88
C ASP A 144 -10.61 -12.25 27.16
N PRO A 145 -11.74 -12.95 27.39
CA PRO A 145 -13.00 -12.62 26.71
C PRO A 145 -13.60 -11.28 27.14
N ASN A 146 -13.15 -10.71 28.27
CA ASN A 146 -13.62 -9.44 28.80
C ASN A 146 -12.82 -8.25 28.25
N ALA A 147 -11.62 -8.50 27.71
CA ALA A 147 -10.80 -7.49 27.06
C ALA A 147 -11.36 -7.12 25.68
N LEU A 148 -11.81 -5.87 25.56
CA LEU A 148 -12.34 -5.29 24.33
C LEU A 148 -11.68 -3.95 23.96
N GLY A 149 -10.98 -3.92 22.84
CA GLY A 149 -10.26 -2.75 22.32
C GLY A 149 -8.90 -3.12 21.75
N TRP A 150 -8.33 -2.21 20.95
CA TRP A 150 -6.98 -2.35 20.42
C TRP A 150 -5.89 -1.98 21.45
N ASP A 151 -6.23 -1.18 22.45
CA ASP A 151 -5.37 -0.67 23.52
C ASP A 151 -5.25 -1.60 24.74
N ILE A 152 -5.72 -2.85 24.64
CA ILE A 152 -5.67 -3.81 25.76
C ILE A 152 -4.52 -4.82 25.61
N GLY A 153 -3.70 -4.94 26.67
CA GLY A 153 -2.60 -5.90 26.76
C GLY A 153 -1.17 -5.35 26.73
N ILE A 154 -0.22 -6.25 26.44
CA ILE A 154 1.19 -5.95 26.20
C ILE A 154 1.46 -6.13 24.70
N GLY A 155 2.14 -5.17 24.06
CA GLY A 155 2.36 -5.17 22.61
C GLY A 155 1.13 -4.64 21.85
N LEU A 156 0.65 -3.47 22.27
CA LEU A 156 -0.66 -2.95 21.92
C LEU A 156 -0.76 -2.57 20.45
N LEU A 157 -1.81 -3.10 19.82
CA LEU A 157 -2.22 -2.65 18.51
C LEU A 157 -2.71 -1.19 18.56
N GLY A 158 -3.22 -0.74 19.71
CA GLY A 158 -3.64 0.64 19.97
C GLY A 158 -2.53 1.70 19.84
N ASP A 159 -1.26 1.34 20.04
CA ASP A 159 -0.12 2.28 19.88
C ASP A 159 0.00 2.84 18.47
N VAL A 160 -0.49 2.09 17.48
CA VAL A 160 -0.38 2.43 16.05
C VAL A 160 -1.73 2.83 15.44
N MET A 161 -2.80 2.81 16.23
CA MET A 161 -4.12 3.20 15.77
C MET A 161 -4.29 4.73 15.86
N PRO A 162 -4.86 5.38 14.84
CA PRO A 162 -5.24 6.79 14.94
C PRO A 162 -6.52 6.99 15.76
N VAL A 163 -7.16 5.92 16.23
CA VAL A 163 -8.41 5.98 16.99
C VAL A 163 -8.35 5.05 18.20
N ARG A 164 -9.18 5.32 19.20
CA ARG A 164 -9.45 4.43 20.33
C ARG A 164 -10.80 3.76 20.13
N TYR A 165 -10.93 2.54 20.61
CA TYR A 165 -12.20 1.84 20.58
C TYR A 165 -13.19 2.50 21.54
N GLY A 166 -14.42 2.74 21.09
CA GLY A 166 -15.43 3.46 21.86
C GLY A 166 -16.40 2.59 22.65
N GLY A 167 -16.33 1.26 22.51
CA GLY A 167 -17.17 0.35 23.29
C GLY A 167 -16.65 0.18 24.72
N VAL A 168 -17.58 0.07 25.67
CA VAL A 168 -17.28 -0.26 27.07
C VAL A 168 -17.14 -1.76 27.29
N LEU A 169 -16.38 -2.12 28.32
CA LEU A 169 -16.16 -3.51 28.75
C LEU A 169 -17.51 -4.24 28.89
N MET A 170 -17.54 -5.54 28.59
CA MET A 170 -18.73 -6.42 28.55
C MET A 170 -19.70 -6.36 29.76
N HIS A 171 -19.35 -5.66 30.85
CA HIS A 171 -20.21 -5.51 32.03
C HIS A 171 -21.10 -4.25 32.00
N GLU A 172 -20.87 -3.30 31.10
CA GLU A 172 -21.76 -2.15 30.93
C GLU A 172 -22.77 -2.41 29.81
N LYS A 173 -24.01 -2.70 30.22
CA LYS A 173 -25.21 -2.89 29.38
C LYS A 173 -25.57 -1.70 28.45
N THR A 174 -24.74 -0.66 28.38
CA THR A 174 -25.06 0.63 27.74
C THR A 174 -24.13 1.03 26.58
N GLY A 175 -23.13 0.22 26.22
CA GLY A 175 -22.20 0.58 25.15
C GLY A 175 -22.62 0.02 23.79
N GLU A 176 -23.26 0.83 22.95
CA GLU A 176 -23.46 0.56 21.52
C GLU A 176 -22.10 0.56 20.79
N SER A 177 -21.30 -0.48 21.00
CA SER A 177 -19.99 -0.64 20.37
C SER A 177 -20.08 -0.85 18.86
N ARG A 178 -21.28 -1.23 18.41
CA ARG A 178 -21.69 -1.35 17.02
C ARG A 178 -23.03 -0.67 16.84
N VAL A 179 -23.13 0.21 15.85
CA VAL A 179 -24.36 0.90 15.47
C VAL A 179 -24.67 0.53 14.03
N TYR A 180 -25.91 0.11 13.77
CA TYR A 180 -26.37 -0.01 12.39
C TYR A 180 -26.71 1.38 11.86
N ALA A 181 -26.07 1.77 10.76
CA ALA A 181 -26.30 3.04 10.10
C ALA A 181 -26.79 2.78 8.68
N ASP A 182 -27.85 3.49 8.32
CA ASP A 182 -28.36 3.57 6.95
C ASP A 182 -28.50 5.05 6.59
N GLY A 183 -27.69 5.51 5.65
CA GLY A 183 -27.57 6.94 5.37
C GLY A 183 -26.42 7.30 4.44
N LYS A 184 -25.85 8.48 4.63
CA LYS A 184 -24.70 8.97 3.86
C LYS A 184 -23.58 9.39 4.81
N PHE A 185 -22.34 9.08 4.47
CA PHE A 185 -21.19 9.66 5.17
C PHE A 185 -21.18 11.18 4.98
N LYS A 186 -20.85 11.90 6.05
CA LYS A 186 -20.60 13.33 5.99
C LYS A 186 -19.11 13.56 5.76
N ILE A 187 -18.74 13.86 4.53
CA ILE A 187 -17.33 14.14 4.22
C ILE A 187 -16.91 15.46 4.87
N ILE A 188 -15.88 15.39 5.71
CA ILE A 188 -15.34 16.54 6.44
C ILE A 188 -14.28 17.24 5.60
N ASP A 189 -13.45 16.48 4.89
CA ASP A 189 -12.39 16.98 4.01
C ASP A 189 -12.60 16.46 2.57
N PRO A 190 -13.44 17.14 1.76
CA PRO A 190 -13.81 16.68 0.43
C PRO A 190 -12.68 16.75 -0.59
N ASP A 191 -11.67 17.60 -0.35
CA ASP A 191 -10.52 17.78 -1.25
C ASP A 191 -9.42 16.72 -1.00
N HIS A 192 -9.58 15.90 0.05
CA HIS A 192 -8.65 14.81 0.35
C HIS A 192 -8.61 13.78 -0.79
N VAL A 193 -7.41 13.32 -1.14
CA VAL A 193 -7.18 12.35 -2.24
C VAL A 193 -7.98 11.05 -2.12
N MET A 194 -8.41 10.69 -0.91
CA MET A 194 -9.27 9.53 -0.63
C MET A 194 -10.68 9.62 -1.22
N PHE A 195 -11.20 10.84 -1.43
CA PHE A 195 -12.55 11.06 -1.94
C PHE A 195 -12.56 11.60 -3.38
N ASN A 196 -11.40 11.79 -4.00
CA ASN A 196 -11.32 12.28 -5.36
C ASN A 196 -12.09 11.34 -6.31
N GLY A 197 -13.06 11.90 -7.05
CA GLY A 197 -13.92 11.16 -7.96
C GLY A 197 -15.06 10.35 -7.31
N ILE A 198 -15.19 10.36 -5.98
CA ILE A 198 -16.32 9.70 -5.29
C ILE A 198 -17.49 10.69 -5.17
N THR A 199 -18.66 10.30 -5.69
CA THR A 199 -19.86 11.16 -5.70
C THR A 199 -21.02 10.57 -4.89
N ASN A 200 -20.96 9.27 -4.57
CA ASN A 200 -21.97 8.59 -3.78
C ASN A 200 -21.36 8.06 -2.47
N PHE A 201 -21.76 8.67 -1.36
CA PHE A 201 -21.33 8.31 -0.02
C PHE A 201 -22.40 7.57 0.77
N ALA A 202 -23.39 6.99 0.09
CA ALA A 202 -24.40 6.17 0.73
C ALA A 202 -23.76 4.95 1.40
N PHE A 203 -24.18 4.67 2.62
CA PHE A 203 -23.73 3.54 3.41
C PHE A 203 -24.92 2.91 4.12
N SER A 204 -24.96 1.58 4.07
CA SER A 204 -25.88 0.78 4.84
C SER A 204 -25.10 -0.37 5.44
N GLY A 205 -25.00 -0.41 6.77
CA GLY A 205 -24.20 -1.42 7.45
C GLY A 205 -23.90 -1.11 8.90
N THR A 206 -23.06 -1.94 9.49
CA THR A 206 -22.66 -1.81 10.89
C THR A 206 -21.38 -0.98 11.01
N LEU A 207 -21.43 0.07 11.82
CA LEU A 207 -20.29 0.91 12.18
C LEU A 207 -19.76 0.49 13.55
N THR A 208 -18.45 0.57 13.72
CA THR A 208 -17.79 0.42 15.02
C THR A 208 -17.58 1.81 15.60
N ASN A 209 -18.03 2.02 16.84
CA ASN A 209 -17.83 3.31 17.50
C ASN A 209 -16.36 3.46 17.91
N VAL A 210 -15.74 4.56 17.49
CA VAL A 210 -14.33 4.88 17.75
C VAL A 210 -14.17 6.36 18.06
N PHE A 211 -13.17 6.68 18.89
CA PHE A 211 -12.81 8.05 19.24
C PHE A 211 -11.47 8.42 18.60
N PRO A 212 -11.39 9.48 17.79
CA PRO A 212 -10.13 9.88 17.18
C PRO A 212 -9.11 10.32 18.23
N ASN A 213 -7.85 9.93 18.03
CA ASN A 213 -6.73 10.47 18.80
C ASN A 213 -6.43 11.91 18.38
N SER A 214 -5.69 12.66 19.20
CA SER A 214 -5.37 14.08 18.92
C SER A 214 -4.56 14.30 17.64
N ASN A 215 -3.90 13.27 17.12
CA ASN A 215 -3.12 13.28 15.89
C ASN A 215 -3.86 12.65 14.69
N ALA A 216 -5.14 12.35 14.83
CA ALA A 216 -5.93 11.74 13.77
C ALA A 216 -6.57 12.80 12.87
N ASN A 217 -6.50 12.56 11.56
CA ASN A 217 -7.27 13.33 10.58
C ASN A 217 -8.59 12.62 10.33
N VAL A 218 -9.69 13.21 10.80
CA VAL A 218 -11.04 12.68 10.56
C VAL A 218 -11.52 13.16 9.19
N LEU A 219 -11.81 12.21 8.31
CA LEU A 219 -12.12 12.50 6.90
C LEU A 219 -13.62 12.43 6.57
N ALA A 220 -14.39 11.60 7.28
CA ALA A 220 -15.81 11.33 7.04
C ALA A 220 -16.55 10.88 8.30
#